data_AF-A0A067CZQ1-F1
#
_entry.id   AF-A0A067CZQ1-F1
#
_cell.length_a   1.000
_cell.length_b   1.000
_cell.length_c   1.000
_cell.angle_alpha   90.00
_cell.angle_beta   90.00
_cell.angle_gamma   90.00
#
_symmetry.space_group_name_H-M   'P 1'
#
loop_
_entity.id
_entity.type
_entity.pdbx_description
1 polymer ?
#
loop_
_entity_poly.entity_id
_entity_poly.type
_entity_poly.pdbx_seq_one_letter_code
_entity_poly.pdbx_strand_id
1 'polypeptide(L)'
;MVRSVAHLSAAIALAVASAEGDVVPTASTFRVPSTSKAFWAETFQNTTLFDETSSWVKSHNKKYREQKVSIQEGPRLLGAFAQDKALLMEAKAQHYGFGAKLPSPFQLDESKSALVVQYEVKYRDGVNCAGSYLKLLREPADLDSLDEKSPFSIMFGPDRCDKTNKVHFIFNHKNPLTHMYEEKHLEISPPAKTEDKLSHVYTLAVHDDNTFEVYADLVAIKKGSLLTHFKPAVNPPKEIDDPSDVRPSTYEETEFIPDPAAQKPEDWDEDAPKTIPNPKITKPDDWDDAEKGPWKQSMMSNPAYRGKWTPPMIENPDYLGEWEPRKIPNPDYYEDAHPARMEPIGAVALEVWSMATNIQIDNLWLGHDLQDAFDFARGTWAPKQKAEELAIEMEPAPKPKERPARKKYEPTYFEIAKGYAARGGEYVQTYPLMSAVGTVFALLLLAFVRGLRQDWADERRHEEAEKEIPDIAVDDETDVVHLDAKTAKTPTDAPVPKDTEGLRQRRPSTTQQA
;
A
#
# COMPACT_ATOMS: atom_id res chain seq x y z
N MET A 1 63.50 5.99 -69.75
CA MET A 1 64.32 5.46 -68.63
C MET A 1 63.32 4.83 -67.66
N VAL A 2 63.22 3.50 -67.52
CA VAL A 2 64.14 2.52 -66.91
C VAL A 2 63.93 2.40 -65.38
N ARG A 3 63.33 1.25 -64.98
CA ARG A 3 63.22 0.65 -63.61
C ARG A 3 62.33 1.43 -62.60
N SER A 4 61.28 0.80 -62.04
CA SER A 4 61.21 -0.17 -60.90
C SER A 4 61.08 0.57 -59.56
N VAL A 5 60.29 0.18 -58.55
CA VAL A 5 59.90 -1.16 -58.06
C VAL A 5 58.39 -1.25 -57.68
N ALA A 6 57.91 -2.49 -57.50
CA ALA A 6 56.62 -2.94 -56.93
C ALA A 6 56.33 -2.37 -55.50
N HIS A 7 55.16 -2.55 -54.84
CA HIS A 7 54.22 -3.68 -54.78
C HIS A 7 52.75 -3.20 -54.73
N LEU A 8 51.86 -3.75 -55.58
CA LEU A 8 51.08 -5.00 -55.43
C LEU A 8 49.70 -4.74 -54.79
N SER A 9 48.66 -4.79 -55.62
CA SER A 9 47.26 -4.83 -55.19
C SER A 9 46.45 -5.67 -56.17
N ALA A 10 45.99 -6.83 -55.71
CA ALA A 10 45.02 -7.71 -56.36
C ALA A 10 44.22 -8.37 -55.22
N ALA A 11 42.90 -8.22 -55.00
CA ALA A 11 41.73 -8.11 -55.89
C ALA A 11 41.18 -9.49 -56.33
N ILE A 12 39.84 -9.57 -56.44
CA ILE A 12 39.03 -10.74 -56.87
C ILE A 12 38.96 -11.82 -55.75
N ALA A 13 37.86 -12.54 -55.50
CA ALA A 13 36.62 -12.77 -56.26
C ALA A 13 35.31 -12.58 -55.47
N LEU A 14 34.18 -12.68 -56.18
CA LEU A 14 32.83 -12.82 -55.65
C LEU A 14 32.43 -14.32 -55.60
N ALA A 15 31.47 -14.65 -54.73
CA ALA A 15 30.62 -15.86 -54.75
C ALA A 15 31.25 -17.25 -54.48
N VAL A 16 30.93 -17.80 -53.31
CA VAL A 16 30.54 -19.22 -53.14
C VAL A 16 29.26 -19.23 -52.30
N ALA A 17 28.37 -20.19 -52.53
CA ALA A 17 27.07 -20.30 -51.85
C ALA A 17 27.00 -21.53 -50.93
N SER A 18 25.93 -21.56 -50.11
CA SER A 18 25.47 -22.70 -49.30
C SER A 18 26.45 -23.25 -48.25
N ALA A 19 26.18 -22.85 -47.01
CA ALA A 19 26.50 -23.64 -45.82
C ALA A 19 25.37 -23.46 -44.79
N GLU A 20 24.13 -23.77 -45.20
CA GLU A 20 23.04 -24.05 -44.26
C GLU A 20 23.35 -25.38 -43.54
N GLY A 21 24.29 -25.31 -42.60
CA GLY A 21 24.42 -26.34 -41.58
C GLY A 21 23.31 -26.14 -40.56
N ASP A 22 22.44 -27.12 -40.41
CA ASP A 22 21.46 -27.20 -39.31
C ASP A 22 22.20 -27.33 -37.97
N VAL A 23 22.73 -26.21 -37.48
CA VAL A 23 23.04 -26.02 -36.06
C VAL A 23 21.69 -25.90 -35.36
N VAL A 24 21.07 -27.06 -35.13
CA VAL A 24 19.99 -27.20 -34.14
C VAL A 24 20.50 -26.48 -32.89
N PRO A 25 19.84 -25.40 -32.44
CA PRO A 25 20.32 -24.64 -31.30
C PRO A 25 20.24 -25.55 -30.08
N THR A 26 21.39 -26.10 -29.68
CA THR A 26 21.52 -26.91 -28.47
C THR A 26 21.04 -26.04 -27.31
N ALA A 27 19.83 -26.33 -26.81
CA ALA A 27 19.13 -25.46 -25.87
C ALA A 27 20.07 -25.10 -24.72
N SER A 28 20.43 -23.82 -24.64
CA SER A 28 21.46 -23.34 -23.74
C SER A 28 21.02 -23.62 -22.30
N THR A 29 21.61 -24.64 -21.67
CA THR A 29 21.29 -25.01 -20.29
C THR A 29 21.58 -23.82 -19.39
N PHE A 30 20.59 -23.42 -18.60
CA PHE A 30 20.75 -22.33 -17.65
C PHE A 30 21.92 -22.63 -16.70
N ARG A 31 22.70 -21.57 -16.41
CA ARG A 31 23.89 -21.66 -15.56
C ARG A 31 24.15 -20.33 -14.88
N VAL A 32 24.11 -20.34 -13.55
CA VAL A 32 24.54 -19.20 -12.73
C VAL A 32 26.06 -18.99 -12.87
N PRO A 33 26.55 -17.74 -12.96
CA PRO A 33 27.97 -17.41 -12.85
C PRO A 33 28.61 -17.84 -11.52
N SER A 34 29.92 -17.71 -11.39
CA SER A 34 30.56 -17.97 -10.08
C SER A 34 30.28 -16.84 -9.10
N THR A 35 29.74 -17.18 -7.94
CA THR A 35 29.51 -16.26 -6.81
C THR A 35 30.78 -16.06 -5.94
N SER A 36 31.93 -16.65 -6.30
CA SER A 36 33.14 -16.71 -5.46
C SER A 36 33.83 -15.38 -5.18
N LYS A 37 33.37 -14.27 -5.76
CA LYS A 37 33.82 -12.91 -5.44
C LYS A 37 32.92 -12.19 -4.42
N ALA A 38 31.70 -12.69 -4.20
CA ALA A 38 30.84 -12.19 -3.14
C ALA A 38 31.41 -12.61 -1.77
N PHE A 39 31.11 -11.83 -0.73
CA PHE A 39 31.26 -12.31 0.64
C PHE A 39 30.17 -13.35 0.95
N TRP A 40 28.95 -13.05 0.50
CA TRP A 40 27.80 -13.96 0.56
C TRP A 40 26.89 -13.70 -0.64
N ALA A 41 26.31 -14.76 -1.19
CA ALA A 41 25.32 -14.66 -2.26
C ALA A 41 24.31 -15.80 -2.15
N GLU A 42 23.09 -15.55 -2.60
CA GLU A 42 22.02 -16.54 -2.68
C GLU A 42 21.33 -16.45 -4.05
N THR A 43 21.08 -17.63 -4.62
CA THR A 43 20.54 -17.83 -5.98
C THR A 43 19.48 -18.93 -6.03
N PHE A 44 19.12 -19.52 -4.88
CA PHE A 44 18.05 -20.50 -4.65
C PHE A 44 18.11 -21.82 -5.45
N GLN A 45 19.07 -21.99 -6.38
CA GLN A 45 19.17 -23.16 -7.27
C GLN A 45 19.31 -24.49 -6.53
N ASN A 46 20.07 -24.47 -5.42
CA ASN A 46 20.41 -25.63 -4.58
C ASN A 46 19.94 -25.44 -3.11
N THR A 47 19.07 -24.47 -2.86
CA THR A 47 18.65 -24.07 -1.51
C THR A 47 17.38 -24.80 -1.11
N THR A 48 17.30 -25.18 0.17
CA THR A 48 16.05 -25.55 0.85
C THR A 48 15.69 -24.46 1.86
N LEU A 49 14.41 -24.37 2.23
CA LEU A 49 13.93 -23.35 3.17
C LEU A 49 13.43 -24.00 4.46
N PHE A 50 13.93 -23.49 5.59
CA PHE A 50 13.40 -23.74 6.95
C PHE A 50 13.47 -25.19 7.45
N ASP A 51 14.37 -26.01 6.89
CA ASP A 51 14.80 -27.28 7.49
C ASP A 51 16.07 -27.12 8.34
N GLU A 52 16.52 -28.19 9.00
CA GLU A 52 17.69 -28.17 9.91
C GLU A 52 19.05 -27.95 9.20
N THR A 53 19.09 -28.04 7.88
CA THR A 53 20.29 -27.81 7.04
C THR A 53 20.26 -26.46 6.31
N SER A 54 19.12 -25.77 6.32
CA SER A 54 18.88 -24.47 5.69
C SER A 54 19.61 -23.33 6.41
N SER A 55 20.35 -22.51 5.66
CA SER A 55 20.86 -21.21 6.14
C SER A 55 19.74 -20.21 6.43
N TRP A 56 18.58 -20.41 5.79
CA TRP A 56 17.37 -19.61 5.95
C TRP A 56 16.53 -20.09 7.15
N VAL A 57 16.28 -19.17 8.08
CA VAL A 57 15.49 -19.37 9.31
C VAL A 57 14.17 -18.61 9.20
N LYS A 58 13.07 -19.27 9.60
CA LYS A 58 11.72 -18.68 9.70
C LYS A 58 11.47 -18.18 11.12
N SER A 59 11.03 -16.94 11.26
CA SER A 59 10.69 -16.37 12.57
C SER A 59 9.55 -17.15 13.25
N HIS A 60 9.71 -17.39 14.55
CA HIS A 60 8.68 -17.96 15.42
C HIS A 60 7.64 -16.91 15.86
N ASN A 61 7.82 -15.63 15.52
CA ASN A 61 6.85 -14.59 15.82
C ASN A 61 5.52 -14.86 15.11
N LYS A 62 4.43 -14.83 15.89
CA LYS A 62 3.05 -15.16 15.47
C LYS A 62 2.59 -14.39 14.24
N LYS A 63 3.12 -13.18 14.02
CA LYS A 63 2.84 -12.32 12.85
C LYS A 63 3.17 -13.00 11.51
N TYR A 64 4.18 -13.88 11.47
CA TYR A 64 4.68 -14.52 10.25
C TYR A 64 4.41 -16.03 10.17
N ARG A 65 3.71 -16.61 11.16
CA ARG A 65 3.51 -18.07 11.28
C ARG A 65 2.93 -18.70 10.01
N GLU A 66 1.91 -18.06 9.45
CA GLU A 66 1.16 -18.54 8.29
C GLU A 66 1.84 -18.22 6.93
N GLN A 67 3.08 -17.70 6.93
CA GLN A 67 3.74 -17.25 5.71
C GLN A 67 3.96 -18.37 4.69
N LYS A 68 3.54 -18.12 3.45
CA LYS A 68 3.69 -19.01 2.29
C LYS A 68 4.85 -18.55 1.42
N VAL A 69 5.99 -19.20 1.67
CA VAL A 69 7.23 -18.98 0.94
C VAL A 69 7.70 -20.32 0.39
N SER A 70 8.03 -20.36 -0.88
CA SER A 70 8.60 -21.53 -1.56
C SER A 70 9.74 -21.12 -2.49
N ILE A 71 10.48 -22.08 -3.02
CA ILE A 71 11.41 -21.86 -4.14
C ILE A 71 10.74 -22.45 -5.38
N GLN A 72 10.64 -21.66 -6.46
CA GLN A 72 9.96 -22.06 -7.70
C GLN A 72 10.76 -21.74 -8.95
N GLU A 73 10.67 -22.65 -9.92
CA GLU A 73 11.24 -22.53 -11.27
C GLU A 73 10.47 -21.49 -12.12
N GLY A 74 11.18 -20.89 -13.08
CA GLY A 74 10.64 -19.93 -14.03
C GLY A 74 9.58 -20.53 -14.99
N PRO A 75 8.65 -19.72 -15.51
CA PRO A 75 7.69 -20.20 -16.51
C PRO A 75 8.38 -20.65 -17.79
N ARG A 76 7.89 -21.74 -18.40
CA ARG A 76 8.48 -22.41 -19.58
C ARG A 76 8.76 -21.50 -20.78
N LEU A 77 8.07 -20.36 -20.91
CA LEU A 77 8.29 -19.38 -21.98
C LEU A 77 9.68 -18.71 -21.91
N LEU A 78 10.35 -18.69 -20.76
CA LEU A 78 11.69 -18.11 -20.59
C LEU A 78 12.83 -18.99 -21.17
N GLY A 79 12.49 -20.10 -21.84
CA GLY A 79 13.46 -20.97 -22.50
C GLY A 79 14.46 -21.59 -21.53
N ALA A 80 15.70 -21.12 -21.57
CA ALA A 80 16.75 -21.52 -20.63
C ALA A 80 16.37 -21.21 -19.17
N PHE A 81 15.91 -19.97 -18.91
CA PHE A 81 15.56 -19.46 -17.59
C PHE A 81 14.24 -20.05 -17.04
N ALA A 82 13.62 -21.01 -17.74
CA ALA A 82 12.60 -21.85 -17.14
C ALA A 82 13.15 -22.76 -16.03
N GLN A 83 14.46 -23.07 -16.04
CA GLN A 83 15.13 -23.83 -14.99
C GLN A 83 15.68 -22.94 -13.86
N ASP A 84 15.56 -21.62 -14.00
CA ASP A 84 16.02 -20.66 -13.00
C ASP A 84 15.06 -20.65 -11.81
N LYS A 85 15.59 -20.83 -10.59
CA LYS A 85 14.81 -20.90 -9.35
C LYS A 85 14.93 -19.59 -8.57
N ALA A 86 13.79 -19.05 -8.18
CA ALA A 86 13.71 -17.90 -7.28
C ALA A 86 12.88 -18.23 -6.04
N LEU A 87 13.13 -17.51 -4.94
CA LEU A 87 12.24 -17.51 -3.78
C LEU A 87 10.95 -16.78 -4.15
N LEU A 88 9.80 -17.34 -3.79
CA LEU A 88 8.47 -16.82 -4.09
C LEU A 88 7.69 -16.55 -2.80
N MET A 89 7.25 -15.31 -2.60
CA MET A 89 6.24 -14.93 -1.62
C MET A 89 4.85 -15.03 -2.28
N GLU A 90 4.10 -16.07 -1.96
CA GLU A 90 2.92 -16.48 -2.73
C GLU A 90 1.67 -15.66 -2.42
N ALA A 91 1.40 -15.41 -1.14
CA ALA A 91 0.07 -15.04 -0.67
C ALA A 91 -0.14 -13.53 -0.50
N LYS A 92 -1.39 -13.12 -0.77
CA LYS A 92 -1.92 -11.78 -0.57
C LYS A 92 -2.26 -11.50 0.89
N ALA A 93 -2.11 -10.23 1.30
CA ALA A 93 -2.49 -9.73 2.63
C ALA A 93 -1.77 -10.52 3.73
N GLN A 94 -0.46 -10.68 3.55
CA GLN A 94 0.38 -11.52 4.41
C GLN A 94 1.63 -10.76 4.84
N HIS A 95 1.99 -10.95 6.11
CA HIS A 95 3.30 -10.59 6.65
C HIS A 95 4.28 -11.73 6.41
N TYR A 96 5.50 -11.35 6.05
CA TYR A 96 6.64 -12.23 5.87
C TYR A 96 7.74 -11.83 6.87
N GLY A 97 8.43 -12.81 7.43
CA GLY A 97 9.44 -12.66 8.47
C GLY A 97 10.35 -13.88 8.51
N PHE A 98 11.47 -13.79 7.80
CA PHE A 98 12.50 -14.82 7.68
C PHE A 98 13.82 -14.20 7.22
N GLY A 99 14.94 -14.92 7.33
CA GLY A 99 16.24 -14.43 6.87
C GLY A 99 17.30 -15.53 6.80
N ALA A 100 18.46 -15.23 6.24
CA ALA A 100 19.64 -16.09 6.21
C ALA A 100 20.74 -15.55 7.12
N LYS A 101 21.36 -16.42 7.93
CA LYS A 101 22.57 -16.07 8.69
C LYS A 101 23.76 -15.99 7.74
N LEU A 102 24.62 -15.00 7.93
CA LEU A 102 25.88 -14.88 7.20
C LEU A 102 26.92 -15.88 7.73
N PRO A 103 27.90 -16.33 6.90
CA PRO A 103 28.92 -17.30 7.33
C PRO A 103 29.87 -16.75 8.39
N SER A 104 30.02 -15.43 8.45
CA SER A 104 30.62 -14.64 9.51
C SER A 104 30.02 -13.23 9.46
N PRO A 105 30.24 -12.38 10.48
CA PRO A 105 29.79 -10.99 10.43
C PRO A 105 30.43 -10.22 9.26
N PHE A 106 29.63 -9.46 8.53
CA PHE A 106 30.06 -8.58 7.44
C PHE A 106 30.23 -7.14 7.95
N GLN A 107 31.34 -6.47 7.59
CA GLN A 107 31.62 -5.10 8.03
C GLN A 107 32.36 -4.29 6.95
N LEU A 108 32.05 -2.99 6.85
CA LEU A 108 32.85 -2.01 6.12
C LEU A 108 33.94 -1.48 7.07
N ASP A 109 35.20 -1.73 6.71
CA ASP A 109 36.40 -1.32 7.43
C ASP A 109 37.39 -0.60 6.48
N GLU A 110 38.45 0.03 7.01
CA GLU A 110 39.40 0.85 6.23
C GLU A 110 40.17 0.10 5.11
N SER A 111 40.09 -1.23 5.07
CA SER A 111 40.66 -2.06 4.00
C SER A 111 39.67 -2.40 2.87
N LYS A 112 38.41 -1.93 2.96
CA LYS A 112 37.36 -2.16 1.95
C LYS A 112 37.00 -0.84 1.25
N SER A 113 36.70 -0.92 -0.04
CA SER A 113 36.15 0.23 -0.79
C SER A 113 34.72 0.56 -0.40
N ALA A 114 33.88 -0.47 -0.21
CA ALA A 114 32.45 -0.29 0.01
C ALA A 114 31.80 -1.44 0.81
N LEU A 115 30.56 -1.19 1.24
CA LEU A 115 29.51 -2.18 1.41
C LEU A 115 28.66 -2.15 0.14
N VAL A 116 28.49 -3.31 -0.50
CA VAL A 116 27.62 -3.46 -1.68
C VAL A 116 26.60 -4.55 -1.42
N VAL A 117 25.32 -4.20 -1.47
CA VAL A 117 24.19 -5.13 -1.45
C VAL A 117 23.40 -5.02 -2.74
N GLN A 118 23.09 -6.16 -3.36
CA GLN A 118 22.34 -6.25 -4.60
C GLN A 118 21.38 -7.44 -4.56
N TYR A 119 20.20 -7.32 -5.16
CA TYR A 119 19.27 -8.42 -5.38
C TYR A 119 18.22 -8.10 -6.45
N GLU A 120 17.55 -9.14 -6.92
CA GLU A 120 16.50 -9.09 -7.92
C GLU A 120 15.11 -9.15 -7.27
N VAL A 121 14.16 -8.36 -7.79
CA VAL A 121 12.74 -8.37 -7.39
C VAL A 121 11.86 -8.42 -8.62
N LYS A 122 10.81 -9.25 -8.59
CA LYS A 122 9.80 -9.35 -9.65
C LYS A 122 8.39 -9.47 -9.11
N TYR A 123 7.44 -8.74 -9.68
CA TYR A 123 6.03 -8.80 -9.32
C TYR A 123 5.23 -9.50 -10.44
N ARG A 124 5.15 -10.84 -10.42
CA ARG A 124 4.55 -11.63 -11.53
C ARG A 124 3.11 -11.20 -11.87
N ASP A 125 2.34 -10.82 -10.86
CA ASP A 125 0.95 -10.36 -11.01
C ASP A 125 0.83 -8.82 -11.19
N GLY A 126 1.92 -8.07 -11.02
CA GLY A 126 1.94 -6.63 -10.78
C GLY A 126 1.76 -6.28 -9.29
N VAL A 127 2.06 -5.03 -8.90
CA VAL A 127 2.02 -4.58 -7.50
C VAL A 127 1.29 -3.24 -7.33
N ASN A 128 0.31 -3.21 -6.42
CA ASN A 128 -0.33 -1.98 -5.96
C ASN A 128 0.15 -1.61 -4.55
N CYS A 129 0.27 -2.58 -3.65
CA CYS A 129 0.87 -2.39 -2.34
C CYS A 129 1.67 -3.63 -1.89
N ALA A 130 2.98 -3.49 -1.72
CA ALA A 130 3.87 -4.47 -1.10
C ALA A 130 5.22 -3.83 -0.73
N GLY A 131 5.72 -4.17 0.46
CA GLY A 131 7.13 -4.04 0.79
C GLY A 131 7.92 -5.23 0.26
N SER A 132 9.11 -4.97 -0.26
CA SER A 132 10.01 -5.98 -0.84
C SER A 132 11.49 -5.62 -0.60
N TYR A 133 11.74 -4.85 0.46
CA TYR A 133 13.07 -4.45 0.93
C TYR A 133 13.73 -5.54 1.79
N LEU A 134 15.07 -5.57 1.79
CA LEU A 134 15.88 -6.36 2.71
C LEU A 134 16.21 -5.52 3.95
N LYS A 135 16.28 -6.17 5.12
CA LYS A 135 16.96 -5.66 6.32
C LYS A 135 18.29 -6.41 6.48
N LEU A 136 19.39 -5.68 6.57
CA LEU A 136 20.70 -6.22 6.97
C LEU A 136 20.79 -6.13 8.49
N LEU A 137 20.62 -7.25 9.18
CA LEU A 137 20.50 -7.31 10.64
C LEU A 137 21.86 -7.17 11.33
N ARG A 138 21.92 -6.47 12.47
CA ARG A 138 23.14 -6.37 13.27
C ARG A 138 23.52 -7.71 13.88
N GLU A 139 24.82 -7.92 14.04
CA GLU A 139 25.37 -8.99 14.86
C GLU A 139 25.23 -8.65 16.36
N PRO A 140 24.79 -9.58 17.24
CA PRO A 140 24.27 -10.92 16.94
C PRO A 140 22.85 -10.92 16.38
N ALA A 141 22.66 -11.57 15.23
CA ALA A 141 21.37 -11.62 14.54
C ALA A 141 20.51 -12.81 14.99
N ASP A 142 19.53 -12.55 15.86
CA ASP A 142 18.47 -13.51 16.20
C ASP A 142 17.38 -13.51 15.10
N LEU A 143 17.30 -14.62 14.36
CA LEU A 143 16.28 -14.85 13.34
C LEU A 143 15.07 -15.63 13.85
N ASP A 144 15.18 -16.28 15.01
CA ASP A 144 14.12 -17.07 15.61
C ASP A 144 13.07 -16.15 16.26
N SER A 145 13.49 -15.02 16.84
CA SER A 145 12.58 -13.99 17.36
C SER A 145 12.28 -12.83 16.40
N LEU A 146 12.93 -12.80 15.23
CA LEU A 146 12.87 -11.72 14.21
C LEU A 146 11.48 -11.09 14.07
N ASP A 147 11.45 -9.77 14.19
CA ASP A 147 10.27 -8.92 14.15
C ASP A 147 10.54 -7.53 13.52
N GLU A 148 9.55 -6.63 13.65
CA GLU A 148 9.63 -5.26 13.16
C GLU A 148 10.68 -4.37 13.88
N LYS A 149 11.06 -4.72 15.11
CA LYS A 149 11.98 -3.96 15.98
C LYS A 149 13.40 -4.53 16.00
N SER A 150 13.62 -5.65 15.31
CA SER A 150 14.86 -6.40 15.34
C SER A 150 16.04 -5.57 14.80
N PRO A 151 17.17 -5.49 15.54
CA PRO A 151 18.30 -4.63 15.20
C PRO A 151 18.82 -4.80 13.76
N PHE A 152 18.86 -3.71 13.00
CA PHE A 152 19.43 -3.67 11.65
C PHE A 152 20.51 -2.59 11.52
N SER A 153 21.41 -2.73 10.56
CA SER A 153 22.35 -1.67 10.13
C SER A 153 21.78 -0.90 8.95
N ILE A 154 21.22 -1.61 7.95
CA ILE A 154 20.63 -1.03 6.73
C ILE A 154 19.27 -1.68 6.43
N MET A 155 18.30 -0.89 5.98
CA MET A 155 17.10 -1.35 5.29
C MET A 155 17.12 -0.77 3.86
N PHE A 156 17.07 -1.65 2.85
CA PHE A 156 17.24 -1.26 1.45
C PHE A 156 16.29 -2.01 0.50
N GLY A 157 15.63 -1.26 -0.39
CA GLY A 157 14.91 -1.84 -1.53
C GLY A 157 13.52 -1.28 -1.82
N PRO A 158 12.81 -1.85 -2.80
CA PRO A 158 11.55 -1.33 -3.30
C PRO A 158 10.38 -1.55 -2.34
N ASP A 159 9.61 -0.48 -2.14
CA ASP A 159 8.35 -0.41 -1.41
C ASP A 159 7.33 0.43 -2.21
N ARG A 160 6.17 -0.17 -2.44
CA ARG A 160 5.07 0.41 -3.21
C ARG A 160 3.83 0.32 -2.35
N CYS A 161 3.06 1.39 -2.19
CA CYS A 161 1.71 1.29 -1.63
C CYS A 161 0.79 2.43 -2.12
N ASP A 162 -0.07 2.11 -3.09
CA ASP A 162 -1.06 2.99 -3.73
C ASP A 162 -0.48 4.32 -4.25
N LYS A 163 -0.35 5.31 -3.37
CA LYS A 163 0.21 6.64 -3.65
C LYS A 163 1.72 6.74 -3.43
N THR A 164 2.32 5.84 -2.64
CA THR A 164 3.77 5.81 -2.45
C THR A 164 4.44 4.85 -3.43
N ASN A 165 5.58 5.26 -3.96
CA ASN A 165 6.52 4.41 -4.69
C ASN A 165 7.93 4.88 -4.34
N LYS A 166 8.74 4.03 -3.70
CA LYS A 166 10.12 4.37 -3.34
C LYS A 166 11.03 3.14 -3.27
N VAL A 167 12.30 3.34 -3.58
CA VAL A 167 13.39 2.51 -3.05
C VAL A 167 13.79 3.10 -1.70
N HIS A 168 13.51 2.40 -0.61
CA HIS A 168 14.04 2.80 0.69
C HIS A 168 15.57 2.68 0.67
N PHE A 169 16.22 3.65 1.28
CA PHE A 169 17.52 3.45 1.93
C PHE A 169 17.43 4.12 3.30
N ILE A 170 17.48 3.31 4.35
CA ILE A 170 17.49 3.73 5.75
C ILE A 170 18.71 3.06 6.37
N PHE A 171 19.50 3.79 7.16
CA PHE A 171 20.53 3.17 7.99
C PHE A 171 20.34 3.52 9.46
N ASN A 172 20.76 2.62 10.34
CA ASN A 172 20.55 2.72 11.78
C ASN A 172 21.84 3.20 12.43
N HIS A 173 21.94 4.52 12.62
CA HIS A 173 23.13 5.18 13.14
C HIS A 173 23.19 5.09 14.67
N LYS A 174 24.40 5.01 15.21
CA LYS A 174 24.67 4.91 16.65
C LYS A 174 25.18 6.25 17.15
N ASN A 175 24.40 6.93 17.97
CA ASN A 175 24.76 8.22 18.56
C ASN A 175 26.06 8.06 19.39
N PRO A 176 27.15 8.78 19.08
CA PRO A 176 28.43 8.63 19.79
C PRO A 176 28.38 9.01 21.28
N LEU A 177 27.48 9.90 21.68
CA LEU A 177 27.35 10.39 23.06
C LEU A 177 26.45 9.51 23.93
N THR A 178 25.29 9.13 23.41
CA THR A 178 24.27 8.38 24.17
C THR A 178 24.31 6.87 23.93
N HIS A 179 25.02 6.43 22.89
CA HIS A 179 25.06 5.06 22.37
C HIS A 179 23.70 4.48 21.96
N MET A 180 22.66 5.32 21.95
CA MET A 180 21.34 4.99 21.41
C MET A 180 21.36 4.97 19.89
N TYR A 181 20.46 4.19 19.31
CA TYR A 181 20.34 4.03 17.87
C TYR A 181 19.19 4.85 17.30
N GLU A 182 19.41 5.46 16.14
CA GLU A 182 18.43 6.27 15.42
C GLU A 182 18.41 5.90 13.93
N GLU A 183 17.21 5.76 13.36
CA GLU A 183 17.05 5.56 11.92
C GLU A 183 17.27 6.86 11.17
N LYS A 184 18.28 6.88 10.29
CA LYS A 184 18.52 7.96 9.33
C LYS A 184 17.85 7.56 8.01
N HIS A 185 16.81 8.29 7.59
CA HIS A 185 16.02 8.01 6.38
C HIS A 185 16.49 8.87 5.20
N LEU A 186 16.66 8.27 4.01
CA LEU A 186 17.01 9.01 2.78
C LEU A 186 15.89 10.01 2.42
N GLU A 187 16.16 11.32 2.53
CA GLU A 187 15.12 12.36 2.49
C GLU A 187 14.32 12.35 1.19
N ILE A 188 15.01 12.20 0.06
CA ILE A 188 14.38 12.10 -1.26
C ILE A 188 14.76 10.75 -1.85
N SER A 189 13.99 9.73 -1.49
CA SER A 189 14.05 8.39 -2.07
C SER A 189 13.70 8.42 -3.57
N PRO A 190 14.41 7.71 -4.46
CA PRO A 190 13.98 7.54 -5.84
C PRO A 190 12.79 6.58 -5.93
N PRO A 191 11.95 6.64 -6.97
CA PRO A 191 10.87 5.67 -7.18
C PRO A 191 11.44 4.27 -7.49
N ALA A 192 10.73 3.22 -7.09
CA ALA A 192 11.04 1.86 -7.52
C ALA A 192 10.43 1.56 -8.90
N LYS A 193 11.05 0.64 -9.64
CA LYS A 193 10.48 0.08 -10.86
C LYS A 193 9.44 -0.97 -10.49
N THR A 194 8.17 -0.61 -10.71
CA THR A 194 6.99 -1.39 -10.31
C THR A 194 5.83 -1.25 -11.31
N GLU A 195 6.11 -0.76 -12.52
CA GLU A 195 5.09 -0.37 -13.51
C GLU A 195 4.80 -1.50 -14.51
N ASP A 196 5.77 -2.40 -14.72
CA ASP A 196 5.66 -3.60 -15.54
C ASP A 196 5.69 -4.89 -14.68
N LYS A 197 6.09 -6.01 -15.27
CA LYS A 197 6.08 -7.37 -14.68
C LYS A 197 7.42 -8.10 -14.80
N LEU A 198 8.46 -7.41 -15.25
CA LEU A 198 9.81 -7.95 -15.41
C LEU A 198 10.49 -8.09 -14.05
N SER A 199 11.56 -8.88 -14.01
CA SER A 199 12.57 -8.76 -12.96
C SER A 199 13.32 -7.43 -13.08
N HIS A 200 13.50 -6.76 -11.95
CA HIS A 200 14.40 -5.61 -11.80
C HIS A 200 15.48 -5.92 -10.77
N VAL A 201 16.71 -5.47 -11.02
CA VAL A 201 17.82 -5.60 -10.06
C VAL A 201 18.05 -4.28 -9.32
N TYR A 202 18.10 -4.34 -8.00
CA TYR A 202 18.34 -3.19 -7.13
C TYR A 202 19.71 -3.32 -6.47
N THR A 203 20.52 -2.26 -6.51
CA THR A 203 21.87 -2.24 -5.92
C THR A 203 22.04 -1.00 -5.05
N LEU A 204 22.64 -1.18 -3.88
CA LEU A 204 23.14 -0.11 -3.01
C LEU A 204 24.65 -0.32 -2.82
N ALA A 205 25.43 0.72 -3.11
CA ALA A 205 26.80 0.86 -2.66
C ALA A 205 26.89 1.97 -1.60
N VAL A 206 27.58 1.69 -0.50
CA VAL A 206 27.96 2.67 0.53
C VAL A 206 29.48 2.63 0.65
N HIS A 207 30.13 3.75 0.38
CA HIS A 207 31.59 3.87 0.30
C HIS A 207 32.17 4.41 1.63
N ASP A 208 33.43 4.10 1.95
CA ASP A 208 34.07 4.52 3.21
C ASP A 208 34.24 6.04 3.36
N ASP A 209 34.19 6.79 2.25
CA ASP A 209 34.16 8.26 2.23
C ASP A 209 32.79 8.87 2.61
N ASN A 210 31.85 8.02 3.03
CA ASN A 210 30.45 8.35 3.34
C ASN A 210 29.62 8.82 2.14
N THR A 211 30.06 8.55 0.90
CA THR A 211 29.19 8.64 -0.27
C THR A 211 28.38 7.36 -0.44
N PHE A 212 27.26 7.44 -1.17
CA PHE A 212 26.44 6.29 -1.51
C PHE A 212 25.85 6.41 -2.91
N GLU A 213 25.53 5.27 -3.50
CA GLU A 213 24.97 5.15 -4.83
C GLU A 213 23.88 4.07 -4.84
N VAL A 214 22.70 4.40 -5.36
CA VAL A 214 21.58 3.47 -5.56
C VAL A 214 21.34 3.29 -7.04
N TYR A 215 21.24 2.05 -7.48
CA TYR A 215 20.96 1.65 -8.85
C TYR A 215 19.68 0.83 -8.93
N ALA A 216 18.98 0.97 -10.06
CA ALA A 216 17.99 0.01 -10.52
C ALA A 216 18.31 -0.35 -11.98
N ASP A 217 18.30 -1.64 -12.30
CA ASP A 217 18.64 -2.18 -13.62
C ASP A 217 20.03 -1.72 -14.12
N LEU A 218 20.99 -1.69 -13.18
CA LEU A 218 22.38 -1.23 -13.37
C LEU A 218 22.52 0.27 -13.75
N VAL A 219 21.43 1.04 -13.71
CA VAL A 219 21.41 2.50 -13.93
C VAL A 219 21.34 3.22 -12.58
N ALA A 220 22.20 4.22 -12.36
CA ALA A 220 22.20 5.00 -11.11
C ALA A 220 20.94 5.87 -11.02
N ILE A 221 20.09 5.61 -10.01
CA ILE A 221 18.85 6.35 -9.75
C ILE A 221 18.98 7.33 -8.57
N LYS A 222 19.99 7.16 -7.71
CA LYS A 222 20.37 8.13 -6.68
C LYS A 222 21.89 8.08 -6.44
N LYS A 223 22.49 9.23 -6.18
CA LYS A 223 23.81 9.36 -5.53
C LYS A 223 23.72 10.42 -4.44
N GLY A 224 24.64 10.42 -3.48
CA GLY A 224 24.70 11.42 -2.41
C GLY A 224 25.72 11.08 -1.34
N SER A 225 25.57 11.67 -0.15
CA SER A 225 26.35 11.33 1.04
C SER A 225 25.46 11.14 2.27
N LEU A 226 25.85 10.20 3.14
CA LEU A 226 25.19 9.88 4.40
C LEU A 226 25.04 11.11 5.31
N LEU A 227 26.01 12.03 5.27
CA LEU A 227 26.05 13.23 6.11
C LEU A 227 25.06 14.32 5.69
N THR A 228 24.56 14.31 4.44
CA THR A 228 23.85 15.47 3.84
C THR A 228 22.52 15.13 3.17
N HIS A 229 22.22 13.86 2.91
CA HIS A 229 21.01 13.44 2.18
C HIS A 229 19.95 12.75 3.06
N PHE A 230 20.15 12.74 4.38
CA PHE A 230 19.37 11.95 5.33
C PHE A 230 18.71 12.82 6.40
N LYS A 231 17.51 12.40 6.82
CA LYS A 231 16.76 13.00 7.93
C LYS A 231 16.38 11.93 8.96
N PRO A 232 16.56 12.21 10.28
CA PRO A 232 17.36 13.31 10.83
C PRO A 232 18.83 13.25 10.34
N ALA A 233 19.54 14.37 10.42
CA ALA A 233 20.94 14.44 10.01
C ALA A 233 21.80 13.50 10.87
N VAL A 234 22.93 13.01 10.33
CA VAL A 234 23.89 12.21 11.12
C VAL A 234 24.45 13.05 12.27
N ASN A 235 25.10 14.16 11.92
CA ASN A 235 25.65 15.09 12.89
C ASN A 235 24.58 16.16 13.20
N PRO A 236 24.20 16.35 14.48
CA PRO A 236 23.26 17.40 14.87
C PRO A 236 23.86 18.80 14.62
N PRO A 237 23.05 19.88 14.59
CA PRO A 237 23.58 21.22 14.38
C PRO A 237 24.51 21.65 15.55
N LYS A 238 25.54 22.45 15.24
CA LYS A 238 26.50 22.97 16.24
C LYS A 238 25.86 23.94 17.23
N GLU A 239 24.78 24.59 16.82
CA GLU A 239 24.01 25.54 17.62
C GLU A 239 22.51 25.24 17.50
N ILE A 240 21.76 25.55 18.54
CA ILE A 240 20.30 25.43 18.61
C ILE A 240 19.71 26.74 19.13
N ASP A 241 18.43 26.96 18.90
CA ASP A 241 17.67 28.03 19.55
C ASP A 241 17.69 27.88 21.08
N ASP A 242 17.96 28.97 21.80
CA ASP A 242 17.92 29.02 23.26
C ASP A 242 16.47 28.81 23.76
N PRO A 243 16.15 27.66 24.40
CA PRO A 243 14.78 27.36 24.82
C PRO A 243 14.35 28.18 26.05
N SER A 244 15.25 28.99 26.61
CA SER A 244 14.97 29.98 27.65
C SER A 244 14.83 31.41 27.12
N ASP A 245 15.18 31.65 25.85
CA ASP A 245 14.99 32.94 25.21
C ASP A 245 13.54 33.11 24.74
N VAL A 246 12.96 34.26 25.03
CA VAL A 246 11.56 34.56 24.76
C VAL A 246 11.45 35.96 24.22
N ARG A 247 10.61 36.15 23.20
CA ARG A 247 10.39 37.45 22.58
C ARG A 247 9.97 38.49 23.64
N PRO A 248 10.73 39.59 23.81
CA PRO A 248 10.33 40.66 24.72
C PRO A 248 8.96 41.21 24.33
N SER A 249 8.11 41.54 25.30
CA SER A 249 6.81 42.18 25.03
C SER A 249 6.90 43.62 24.49
N THR A 250 8.13 44.11 24.29
CA THR A 250 8.49 45.40 23.68
C THR A 250 9.14 45.22 22.31
N TYR A 251 9.21 44.00 21.78
CA TYR A 251 9.73 43.71 20.45
C TYR A 251 8.57 43.73 19.45
N GLU A 252 8.63 44.65 18.49
CA GLU A 252 7.54 44.92 17.56
C GLU A 252 7.82 44.30 16.19
N GLU A 253 6.89 43.45 15.75
CA GLU A 253 6.93 42.68 14.50
C GLU A 253 5.95 43.23 13.45
N THR A 254 5.11 44.20 13.82
CA THR A 254 4.11 44.77 12.92
C THR A 254 4.78 45.75 11.96
N GLU A 255 5.18 45.26 10.78
CA GLU A 255 5.84 46.03 9.70
C GLU A 255 5.09 47.32 9.32
N PHE A 256 3.75 47.31 9.36
CA PHE A 256 2.91 48.45 9.02
C PHE A 256 1.88 48.78 10.11
N ILE A 257 1.82 50.05 10.54
CA ILE A 257 0.83 50.57 11.49
C ILE A 257 -0.09 51.61 10.83
N PRO A 258 -1.32 51.83 11.33
CA PRO A 258 -2.15 52.95 10.88
C PRO A 258 -1.49 54.28 11.26
N ASP A 259 -1.44 55.24 10.34
CA ASP A 259 -0.83 56.55 10.53
C ASP A 259 -1.46 57.29 11.75
N PRO A 260 -0.69 57.54 12.83
CA PRO A 260 -1.20 58.21 14.03
C PRO A 260 -1.35 59.74 13.85
N ALA A 261 -0.80 60.33 12.79
CA ALA A 261 -0.98 61.73 12.44
C ALA A 261 -2.16 61.96 11.48
N ALA A 262 -2.62 60.92 10.78
CA ALA A 262 -3.78 61.01 9.90
C ALA A 262 -5.07 61.28 10.69
N GLN A 263 -5.83 62.26 10.22
CA GLN A 263 -7.16 62.60 10.75
C GLN A 263 -8.22 62.35 9.69
N LYS A 264 -9.43 61.99 10.13
CA LYS A 264 -10.57 61.84 9.21
C LYS A 264 -10.87 63.19 8.54
N PRO A 265 -10.91 63.28 7.20
CA PRO A 265 -11.30 64.51 6.50
C PRO A 265 -12.70 64.99 6.87
N GLU A 266 -12.90 66.30 6.93
CA GLU A 266 -14.22 66.91 7.26
C GLU A 266 -15.30 66.57 6.22
N ASP A 267 -14.93 66.26 4.97
CA ASP A 267 -15.84 65.83 3.90
C ASP A 267 -16.15 64.32 3.92
N TRP A 268 -15.57 63.55 4.87
CA TRP A 268 -15.80 62.11 4.99
C TRP A 268 -16.98 61.80 5.93
N ASP A 269 -18.18 61.88 5.36
CA ASP A 269 -19.41 61.40 5.98
C ASP A 269 -19.46 59.85 6.00
N GLU A 270 -19.41 59.28 7.21
CA GLU A 270 -19.49 57.83 7.45
C GLU A 270 -20.93 57.32 7.64
N ASP A 271 -21.85 58.23 8.00
CA ASP A 271 -23.29 57.96 8.19
C ASP A 271 -24.06 58.12 6.86
N ALA A 272 -23.42 58.70 5.84
CA ALA A 272 -23.89 58.77 4.46
C ALA A 272 -24.55 57.44 4.01
N PRO A 273 -25.78 57.46 3.49
CA PRO A 273 -26.42 56.24 3.06
C PRO A 273 -25.73 55.71 1.80
N LYS A 274 -25.50 54.38 1.75
CA LYS A 274 -24.90 53.68 0.59
C LYS A 274 -25.66 53.93 -0.72
N THR A 275 -26.96 54.16 -0.62
CA THR A 275 -27.84 54.45 -1.76
C THR A 275 -28.71 55.67 -1.48
N ILE A 276 -28.95 56.46 -2.52
CA ILE A 276 -29.82 57.65 -2.52
C ILE A 276 -30.91 57.50 -3.60
N PRO A 277 -32.05 58.20 -3.49
CA PRO A 277 -33.07 58.18 -4.53
C PRO A 277 -32.50 58.72 -5.85
N ASN A 278 -32.76 58.03 -6.95
CA ASN A 278 -32.24 58.39 -8.27
C ASN A 278 -33.03 59.57 -8.86
N PRO A 279 -32.43 60.75 -9.07
CA PRO A 279 -33.14 61.92 -9.57
C PRO A 279 -33.48 61.84 -11.06
N LYS A 280 -32.89 60.89 -11.80
CA LYS A 280 -33.19 60.64 -13.23
C LYS A 280 -34.40 59.74 -13.45
N ILE A 281 -34.97 59.16 -12.39
CA ILE A 281 -36.12 58.25 -12.44
C ILE A 281 -37.20 58.80 -11.51
N THR A 282 -37.99 59.73 -12.03
CA THR A 282 -39.23 60.21 -11.42
C THR A 282 -40.35 59.18 -11.61
N LYS A 283 -41.48 59.37 -10.91
CA LYS A 283 -42.70 58.60 -11.16
C LYS A 283 -43.17 58.85 -12.60
N PRO A 284 -43.43 57.80 -13.41
CA PRO A 284 -44.03 57.97 -14.74
C PRO A 284 -45.47 58.50 -14.65
N ASP A 285 -45.86 59.33 -15.62
CA ASP A 285 -47.21 59.93 -15.67
C ASP A 285 -48.32 58.87 -15.89
N ASP A 286 -47.98 57.69 -16.41
CA ASP A 286 -48.90 56.54 -16.57
C ASP A 286 -48.99 55.63 -15.33
N TRP A 287 -48.36 55.99 -14.20
CA TRP A 287 -48.35 55.15 -13.01
C TRP A 287 -49.54 55.41 -12.07
N ASP A 288 -50.55 54.56 -12.19
CA ASP A 288 -51.66 54.44 -11.23
C ASP A 288 -51.21 53.65 -9.98
N ASP A 289 -51.24 54.27 -8.80
CA ASP A 289 -50.89 53.63 -7.53
C ASP A 289 -51.98 52.67 -7.01
N ALA A 290 -53.22 52.75 -7.51
CA ALA A 290 -54.32 51.87 -7.14
C ALA A 290 -54.27 50.52 -7.88
N GLU A 291 -53.86 50.53 -9.16
CA GLU A 291 -53.65 49.29 -9.93
C GLU A 291 -52.25 48.69 -9.75
N LYS A 292 -51.19 49.52 -9.78
CA LYS A 292 -49.79 49.06 -9.79
C LYS A 292 -49.14 49.09 -8.39
N GLY A 293 -49.86 49.57 -7.37
CA GLY A 293 -49.35 49.81 -6.03
C GLY A 293 -48.52 51.11 -5.92
N PRO A 294 -48.27 51.61 -4.70
CA PRO A 294 -47.58 52.88 -4.48
C PRO A 294 -46.18 52.85 -5.09
N TRP A 295 -45.92 53.79 -6.02
CA TRP A 295 -44.65 53.87 -6.74
C TRP A 295 -43.46 53.97 -5.78
N LYS A 296 -42.49 53.07 -5.95
CA LYS A 296 -41.23 53.07 -5.19
C LYS A 296 -40.14 53.73 -6.02
N GLN A 297 -39.60 54.83 -5.50
CA GLN A 297 -38.49 55.53 -6.16
C GLN A 297 -37.29 54.60 -6.33
N SER A 298 -36.74 54.56 -7.55
CA SER A 298 -35.52 53.80 -7.83
C SER A 298 -34.35 54.41 -7.04
N MET A 299 -33.55 53.56 -6.39
CA MET A 299 -32.36 53.98 -5.65
C MET A 299 -31.11 53.76 -6.50
N MET A 300 -30.16 54.69 -6.43
CA MET A 300 -28.82 54.58 -7.02
C MET A 300 -27.74 54.59 -5.94
N SER A 301 -26.55 54.05 -6.23
CA SER A 301 -25.39 54.19 -5.35
C SER A 301 -25.07 55.66 -5.11
N ASN A 302 -24.81 56.04 -3.86
CA ASN A 302 -24.51 57.40 -3.47
C ASN A 302 -23.07 57.79 -3.88
N PRO A 303 -22.85 58.76 -4.79
CA PRO A 303 -21.50 59.16 -5.21
C PRO A 303 -20.67 59.84 -4.10
N ALA A 304 -21.32 60.30 -3.02
CA ALA A 304 -20.67 60.87 -1.84
C ALA A 304 -20.32 59.80 -0.78
N TYR A 305 -20.85 58.57 -0.86
CA TYR A 305 -20.49 57.53 0.09
C TYR A 305 -19.01 57.17 -0.03
N ARG A 306 -18.29 57.15 1.09
CA ARG A 306 -16.87 56.77 1.16
C ARG A 306 -16.62 55.49 1.97
N GLY A 307 -17.58 55.07 2.79
CA GLY A 307 -17.40 53.98 3.75
C GLY A 307 -17.05 54.50 5.14
N LYS A 308 -16.71 53.58 6.06
CA LYS A 308 -16.03 53.99 7.29
C LYS A 308 -14.63 54.46 6.95
N TRP A 309 -14.15 55.50 7.64
CA TRP A 309 -12.79 55.97 7.45
C TRP A 309 -11.81 55.06 8.19
N THR A 310 -10.66 54.82 7.57
CA THR A 310 -9.51 54.15 8.18
C THR A 310 -8.27 54.98 7.87
N PRO A 311 -7.31 55.15 8.80
CA PRO A 311 -6.03 55.76 8.50
C PRO A 311 -5.32 55.01 7.35
N PRO A 312 -4.49 55.69 6.54
CA PRO A 312 -3.53 54.98 5.69
C PRO A 312 -2.56 54.18 6.57
N MET A 313 -2.07 53.06 6.06
CA MET A 313 -0.98 52.33 6.72
C MET A 313 0.35 52.96 6.34
N ILE A 314 1.25 53.09 7.31
CA ILE A 314 2.64 53.55 7.14
C ILE A 314 3.60 52.46 7.66
N GLU A 315 4.84 52.47 7.15
CA GLU A 315 5.94 51.69 7.72
C GLU A 315 6.10 52.05 9.20
N ASN A 316 6.18 51.03 10.05
CA ASN A 316 6.29 51.21 11.50
C ASN A 316 7.73 51.57 11.90
N PRO A 317 8.00 52.76 12.47
CA PRO A 317 9.36 53.15 12.85
C PRO A 317 10.00 52.28 13.94
N ASP A 318 9.17 51.58 14.72
CA ASP A 318 9.60 50.71 15.82
C ASP A 318 9.73 49.23 15.40
N TYR A 319 9.48 48.88 14.12
CA TYR A 319 9.59 47.49 13.63
C TYR A 319 11.04 46.98 13.68
N LEU A 320 11.24 45.84 14.35
CA LEU A 320 12.58 45.27 14.61
C LEU A 320 12.92 44.04 13.73
N GLY A 321 12.02 43.63 12.85
CA GLY A 321 12.08 42.38 12.08
C GLY A 321 11.13 41.30 12.61
N GLU A 322 11.20 40.11 12.03
CA GLU A 322 10.64 38.90 12.65
C GLU A 322 11.59 38.45 13.78
N TRP A 323 11.06 38.09 14.96
CA TRP A 323 11.91 37.67 16.07
C TRP A 323 12.39 36.22 15.91
N GLU A 324 13.72 36.03 15.95
CA GLU A 324 14.34 34.72 16.16
C GLU A 324 14.93 34.61 17.58
N PRO A 325 14.86 33.44 18.24
CA PRO A 325 15.62 33.17 19.46
C PRO A 325 17.13 33.28 19.24
N ARG A 326 17.85 33.75 20.26
CA ARG A 326 19.33 33.68 20.27
C ARG A 326 19.77 32.21 20.10
N LYS A 327 20.73 31.96 19.20
CA LYS A 327 21.38 30.64 19.11
C LYS A 327 22.36 30.44 20.26
N ILE A 328 22.41 29.22 20.79
CA ILE A 328 23.37 28.75 21.80
C ILE A 328 24.08 27.47 21.32
N PRO A 329 25.30 27.18 21.81
CA PRO A 329 25.97 25.92 21.52
C PRO A 329 25.11 24.72 21.93
N ASN A 330 24.96 23.76 21.01
CA ASN A 330 24.13 22.58 21.25
C ASN A 330 24.84 21.61 22.22
N PRO A 331 24.27 21.30 23.39
CA PRO A 331 24.88 20.37 24.36
C PRO A 331 24.94 18.93 23.87
N ASP A 332 24.06 18.54 22.93
CA ASP A 332 24.03 17.22 22.31
C ASP A 332 24.90 17.16 21.03
N TYR A 333 25.76 18.16 20.79
CA TYR A 333 26.58 18.22 19.58
C TYR A 333 27.67 17.14 19.55
N TYR A 334 27.77 16.44 18.42
CA TYR A 334 28.88 15.56 18.07
C TYR A 334 29.20 15.62 16.57
N GLU A 335 30.41 15.19 16.21
CA GLU A 335 30.87 15.07 14.82
C GLU A 335 31.33 13.62 14.57
N ASP A 336 30.48 12.81 13.93
CA ASP A 336 30.86 11.53 13.35
C ASP A 336 31.39 11.78 11.92
N ALA A 337 32.61 11.34 11.67
CA ALA A 337 33.31 11.46 10.39
C ALA A 337 33.20 10.19 9.52
N HIS A 338 32.70 9.07 10.06
CA HIS A 338 32.65 7.78 9.37
C HIS A 338 31.32 7.01 9.57
N PRO A 339 30.12 7.61 9.44
CA PRO A 339 28.84 6.89 9.53
C PRO A 339 28.66 5.73 8.53
N ALA A 340 29.50 5.62 7.49
CA ALA A 340 29.56 4.43 6.63
C ALA A 340 30.04 3.16 7.35
N ARG A 341 30.88 3.30 8.38
CA ARG A 341 31.50 2.20 9.16
C ARG A 341 30.54 1.69 10.23
N MET A 342 29.38 1.20 9.76
CA MET A 342 28.29 0.71 10.60
C MET A 342 28.70 -0.54 11.41
N GLU A 343 27.92 -0.83 12.46
CA GLU A 343 28.05 -2.05 13.25
C GLU A 343 27.93 -3.31 12.38
N PRO A 344 28.68 -4.40 12.68
CA PRO A 344 28.71 -5.60 11.86
C PRO A 344 27.32 -6.19 11.60
N ILE A 345 27.14 -6.72 10.39
CA ILE A 345 25.91 -7.35 9.92
C ILE A 345 26.03 -8.87 10.12
N GLY A 346 25.07 -9.48 10.81
CA GLY A 346 25.04 -10.93 11.08
C GLY A 346 24.09 -11.74 10.18
N ALA A 347 23.08 -11.09 9.58
CA ALA A 347 22.09 -11.77 8.74
C ALA A 347 21.44 -10.85 7.68
N VAL A 348 20.85 -11.45 6.65
CA VAL A 348 20.01 -10.79 5.65
C VAL A 348 18.57 -11.25 5.84
N ALA A 349 17.62 -10.34 6.04
CA ALA A 349 16.24 -10.68 6.38
C ALA A 349 15.20 -9.98 5.50
N LEU A 350 14.08 -10.69 5.29
CA LEU A 350 12.83 -10.19 4.72
C LEU A 350 11.80 -10.12 5.86
N GLU A 351 11.60 -8.92 6.40
CA GLU A 351 10.45 -8.60 7.27
C GLU A 351 9.61 -7.53 6.59
N VAL A 352 8.50 -7.96 5.97
CA VAL A 352 7.69 -7.13 5.05
C VAL A 352 6.20 -7.46 5.14
N TRP A 353 5.35 -6.51 4.75
CA TRP A 353 3.92 -6.70 4.51
C TRP A 353 3.61 -6.63 3.01
N SER A 354 2.77 -7.54 2.49
CA SER A 354 2.36 -7.54 1.09
C SER A 354 0.84 -7.68 0.89
N MET A 355 0.28 -6.83 0.02
CA MET A 355 -1.04 -6.97 -0.59
C MET A 355 -0.97 -7.47 -2.05
N ALA A 356 0.22 -7.81 -2.55
CA ALA A 356 0.46 -8.46 -3.84
C ALA A 356 0.75 -9.96 -3.66
N THR A 357 0.50 -10.73 -4.72
CA THR A 357 0.80 -12.16 -4.82
C THR A 357 2.05 -12.39 -5.67
N ASN A 358 2.67 -13.56 -5.50
CA ASN A 358 3.71 -14.07 -6.39
C ASN A 358 4.88 -13.10 -6.62
N ILE A 359 5.38 -12.49 -5.54
CA ILE A 359 6.60 -11.68 -5.57
C ILE A 359 7.80 -12.63 -5.56
N GLN A 360 8.67 -12.55 -6.56
CA GLN A 360 9.93 -13.29 -6.59
C GLN A 360 11.08 -12.43 -6.08
N ILE A 361 11.98 -13.07 -5.33
CA ILE A 361 13.26 -12.53 -4.87
C ILE A 361 14.36 -13.51 -5.32
N ASP A 362 15.43 -13.00 -5.92
CA ASP A 362 16.53 -13.81 -6.46
C ASP A 362 17.87 -13.04 -6.47
N ASN A 363 18.97 -13.72 -6.82
CA ASN A 363 20.28 -13.14 -7.10
C ASN A 363 20.79 -12.18 -6.01
N LEU A 364 20.58 -12.54 -4.73
CA LEU A 364 21.09 -11.78 -3.60
C LEU A 364 22.61 -11.84 -3.58
N TRP A 365 23.23 -10.71 -3.29
CA TRP A 365 24.67 -10.52 -3.27
C TRP A 365 25.04 -9.51 -2.19
N LEU A 366 26.03 -9.86 -1.38
CA LEU A 366 26.68 -9.00 -0.39
C LEU A 366 28.19 -9.09 -0.59
N GLY A 367 28.86 -7.94 -0.73
CA GLY A 367 30.30 -7.88 -1.00
C GLY A 367 30.87 -6.47 -0.88
N HIS A 368 32.13 -6.30 -1.29
CA HIS A 368 32.89 -5.05 -1.13
C HIS A 368 33.19 -4.31 -2.44
N ASP A 369 32.85 -4.92 -3.58
CA ASP A 369 33.10 -4.38 -4.92
C ASP A 369 31.78 -4.28 -5.72
N LEU A 370 31.58 -3.13 -6.35
CA LEU A 370 30.37 -2.81 -7.12
C LEU A 370 30.43 -3.40 -8.54
N GLN A 371 31.63 -3.51 -9.12
CA GLN A 371 31.82 -4.03 -10.46
C GLN A 371 31.60 -5.55 -10.49
N ASP A 372 31.98 -6.27 -9.43
CA ASP A 372 31.70 -7.69 -9.28
C ASP A 372 30.19 -7.98 -9.13
N ALA A 373 29.47 -7.14 -8.37
CA ALA A 373 28.00 -7.21 -8.28
C ALA A 373 27.34 -6.98 -9.66
N PHE A 374 27.80 -5.98 -10.40
CA PHE A 374 27.30 -5.70 -11.76
C PHE A 374 27.67 -6.79 -12.76
N ASP A 375 28.85 -7.41 -12.66
CA ASP A 375 29.23 -8.54 -13.51
C ASP A 375 28.35 -9.76 -13.25
N PHE A 376 28.02 -10.02 -11.98
CA PHE A 376 27.08 -11.06 -11.60
C PHE A 376 25.67 -10.81 -12.18
N ALA A 377 25.10 -9.62 -11.98
CA ALA A 377 23.80 -9.25 -12.53
C ALA A 377 23.76 -9.21 -14.07
N ARG A 378 24.88 -8.89 -14.74
CA ARG A 378 25.01 -9.02 -16.19
C ARG A 378 25.05 -10.47 -16.68
N GLY A 379 25.41 -11.42 -15.81
CA GLY A 379 25.37 -12.86 -16.08
C GLY A 379 24.06 -13.55 -15.72
N THR A 380 23.28 -13.04 -14.76
CA THR A 380 22.01 -13.63 -14.30
C THR A 380 20.78 -12.86 -14.77
N TRP A 381 20.53 -11.70 -14.16
CA TRP A 381 19.34 -10.87 -14.39
C TRP A 381 19.25 -10.32 -15.82
N ALA A 382 20.32 -9.75 -16.36
CA ALA A 382 20.27 -9.05 -17.65
C ALA A 382 19.88 -9.93 -18.87
N PRO A 383 20.33 -11.20 -18.99
CA PRO A 383 19.80 -12.11 -20.01
C PRO A 383 18.43 -12.70 -19.65
N LYS A 384 18.08 -12.84 -18.37
CA LYS A 384 16.74 -13.26 -17.93
C LYS A 384 15.67 -12.23 -18.28
N GLN A 385 15.88 -10.94 -17.98
CA GLN A 385 14.95 -9.86 -18.29
C GLN A 385 14.58 -9.84 -19.79
N LYS A 386 15.56 -10.05 -20.68
CA LYS A 386 15.33 -10.16 -22.14
C LYS A 386 14.50 -11.39 -22.54
N ALA A 387 14.68 -12.52 -21.85
CA ALA A 387 13.83 -13.69 -22.04
C ALA A 387 12.40 -13.45 -21.53
N GLU A 388 12.21 -12.57 -20.54
CA GLU A 388 10.90 -12.16 -20.02
C GLU A 388 10.19 -11.17 -20.94
N GLU A 389 10.90 -10.18 -21.49
CA GLU A 389 10.40 -9.28 -22.53
C GLU A 389 9.87 -10.09 -23.72
N LEU A 390 10.70 -10.99 -24.26
CA LEU A 390 10.33 -11.88 -25.37
C LEU A 390 9.17 -12.82 -25.01
N ALA A 391 9.13 -13.35 -23.78
CA ALA A 391 8.02 -14.19 -23.34
C ALA A 391 6.70 -13.42 -23.27
N ILE A 392 6.71 -12.15 -22.83
CA ILE A 392 5.54 -11.27 -22.80
C ILE A 392 5.08 -10.91 -24.22
N GLU A 393 6.00 -10.66 -25.16
CA GLU A 393 5.65 -10.48 -26.58
C GLU A 393 5.07 -11.76 -27.22
N MET A 394 5.47 -12.93 -26.73
CA MET A 394 4.95 -14.24 -27.16
C MET A 394 3.67 -14.67 -26.45
N GLU A 395 3.24 -14.01 -25.37
CA GLU A 395 1.97 -14.35 -24.70
C GLU A 395 0.78 -13.96 -25.60
N PRO A 396 -0.12 -14.90 -25.94
CA PRO A 396 -1.25 -14.61 -26.82
C PRO A 396 -2.20 -13.63 -26.15
N ALA A 397 -2.34 -12.44 -26.75
CA ALA A 397 -3.12 -11.32 -26.21
C ALA A 397 -4.47 -11.78 -25.62
N PRO A 398 -4.84 -11.31 -24.41
CA PRO A 398 -5.95 -11.87 -23.64
C PRO A 398 -7.23 -11.81 -24.46
N LYS A 399 -7.83 -12.99 -24.73
CA LYS A 399 -9.07 -13.11 -25.49
C LYS A 399 -10.08 -12.07 -24.98
N PRO A 400 -10.66 -11.22 -25.85
CA PRO A 400 -11.60 -10.19 -25.43
C PRO A 400 -12.67 -10.81 -24.55
N LYS A 401 -12.83 -10.31 -23.32
CA LYS A 401 -13.79 -10.87 -22.35
C LYS A 401 -15.15 -10.96 -23.03
N GLU A 402 -15.60 -12.18 -23.31
CA GLU A 402 -16.88 -12.41 -23.96
C GLU A 402 -17.95 -11.71 -23.12
N ARG A 403 -18.64 -10.73 -23.72
CA ARG A 403 -19.75 -10.06 -23.03
C ARG A 403 -20.72 -11.16 -22.62
N PRO A 404 -21.06 -11.30 -21.32
CA PRO A 404 -21.84 -12.43 -20.84
C PRO A 404 -23.09 -12.54 -21.69
N ALA A 405 -23.25 -13.69 -22.35
CA ALA A 405 -24.29 -13.89 -23.35
C ALA A 405 -25.62 -13.44 -22.77
N ARG A 406 -26.35 -12.57 -23.49
CA ARG A 406 -27.66 -12.06 -23.04
C ARG A 406 -28.49 -13.28 -22.62
N LYS A 407 -28.78 -13.39 -21.32
CA LYS A 407 -29.60 -14.48 -20.78
C LYS A 407 -30.85 -14.58 -21.65
N LYS A 408 -31.13 -15.77 -22.18
CA LYS A 408 -32.39 -16.00 -22.89
C LYS A 408 -33.53 -15.65 -21.93
N TYR A 409 -34.55 -14.98 -22.45
CA TYR A 409 -35.68 -14.54 -21.66
C TYR A 409 -36.45 -15.76 -21.14
N GLU A 410 -36.36 -16.01 -19.84
CA GLU A 410 -37.19 -16.98 -19.13
C GLU A 410 -38.40 -16.22 -18.57
N PRO A 411 -39.63 -16.48 -19.04
CA PRO A 411 -40.81 -15.78 -18.55
C PRO A 411 -41.04 -16.15 -17.07
N THR A 412 -41.37 -15.15 -16.27
CA THR A 412 -41.57 -15.34 -14.83
C THR A 412 -42.82 -16.17 -14.56
N TYR A 413 -42.86 -16.86 -13.41
CA TYR A 413 -44.01 -17.68 -12.99
C TYR A 413 -45.32 -16.87 -13.00
N PHE A 414 -45.25 -15.56 -12.74
CA PHE A 414 -46.40 -14.65 -12.76
C PHE A 414 -46.95 -14.38 -14.18
N GLU A 415 -46.10 -14.38 -15.20
CA GLU A 415 -46.49 -14.25 -16.61
C GLU A 415 -47.06 -15.56 -17.15
N ILE A 416 -46.45 -16.68 -16.77
CA ILE A 416 -46.98 -18.02 -17.05
C ILE A 416 -48.39 -18.16 -16.43
N ALA A 417 -48.56 -17.78 -15.17
CA ALA A 417 -49.85 -17.80 -14.47
C ALA A 417 -50.90 -16.89 -15.15
N LYS A 418 -50.53 -15.67 -15.58
CA LYS A 418 -51.41 -14.80 -16.40
C LYS A 418 -51.83 -15.48 -17.70
N GLY A 419 -50.91 -16.15 -18.39
CA GLY A 419 -51.17 -16.88 -19.63
C GLY A 419 -52.12 -18.08 -19.47
N TYR A 420 -52.11 -18.74 -18.31
CA TYR A 420 -53.10 -19.77 -17.97
C TYR A 420 -54.43 -19.17 -17.53
N ALA A 421 -54.44 -18.09 -16.74
CA ALA A 421 -55.66 -17.42 -16.31
C ALA A 421 -56.48 -16.87 -17.49
N ALA A 422 -55.82 -16.28 -18.49
CA ALA A 422 -56.46 -15.80 -19.72
C ALA A 422 -57.20 -16.92 -20.47
N ARG A 423 -56.51 -18.03 -20.78
CA ARG A 423 -57.12 -19.20 -21.45
C ARG A 423 -58.20 -19.87 -20.59
N GLY A 424 -58.04 -19.85 -19.27
CA GLY A 424 -59.06 -20.35 -18.34
C GLY A 424 -60.38 -19.58 -18.46
N GLY A 425 -60.32 -18.26 -18.63
CA GLY A 425 -61.50 -17.42 -18.87
C GLY A 425 -62.25 -17.81 -20.15
N GLU A 426 -61.54 -17.95 -21.27
CA GLU A 426 -62.13 -18.37 -22.55
C GLU A 426 -62.74 -19.78 -22.46
N TYR A 427 -62.08 -20.72 -21.77
CA TYR A 427 -62.57 -22.09 -21.62
C TYR A 427 -63.85 -22.16 -20.77
N VAL A 428 -63.95 -21.38 -19.69
CA VAL A 428 -65.17 -21.28 -18.86
C VAL A 428 -66.34 -20.68 -19.64
N GLN A 429 -66.10 -19.68 -20.51
CA GLN A 429 -67.13 -19.13 -21.40
C GLN A 429 -67.59 -20.15 -22.46
N THR A 430 -66.68 -20.97 -22.98
CA THR A 430 -66.97 -21.93 -24.05
C THR A 430 -67.67 -23.20 -23.53
N TYR A 431 -67.30 -23.69 -22.34
CA TYR A 431 -67.80 -24.96 -21.78
C TYR A 431 -68.31 -24.83 -20.34
N PRO A 432 -69.26 -23.93 -20.05
CA PRO A 432 -69.66 -23.55 -18.69
C PRO A 432 -70.08 -24.74 -17.81
N LEU A 433 -70.78 -25.73 -18.39
CA LEU A 433 -71.30 -26.89 -17.67
C LEU A 433 -70.19 -27.87 -17.28
N MET A 434 -69.18 -28.07 -18.14
CA MET A 434 -67.99 -28.87 -17.82
C MET A 434 -67.09 -28.16 -16.80
N SER A 435 -66.93 -26.83 -16.91
CA SER A 435 -66.21 -26.08 -15.88
C SER A 435 -66.92 -26.13 -14.52
N ALA A 436 -68.25 -26.07 -14.47
CA ALA A 436 -69.00 -26.19 -13.22
C ALA A 436 -68.77 -27.54 -12.53
N VAL A 437 -68.84 -28.65 -13.27
CA VAL A 437 -68.52 -30.00 -12.74
C VAL A 437 -67.07 -30.07 -12.26
N GLY A 438 -66.12 -29.52 -13.04
CA GLY A 438 -64.70 -29.45 -12.65
C GLY A 438 -64.46 -28.62 -11.39
N THR A 439 -65.13 -27.48 -11.23
CA THR A 439 -65.05 -26.65 -10.02
C THR A 439 -65.66 -27.34 -8.81
N VAL A 440 -66.80 -28.03 -8.95
CA VAL A 440 -67.38 -28.84 -7.86
C VAL A 440 -66.42 -29.97 -7.46
N PHE A 441 -65.82 -30.68 -8.43
CA PHE A 441 -64.85 -31.73 -8.13
C PHE A 441 -63.57 -31.19 -7.45
N ALA A 442 -63.08 -30.02 -7.87
CA ALA A 442 -61.96 -29.34 -7.22
C ALA A 442 -62.29 -28.85 -5.79
N LEU A 443 -63.51 -28.37 -5.55
CA LEU A 443 -63.98 -27.99 -4.22
C LEU A 443 -64.17 -29.22 -3.31
N LEU A 444 -64.65 -30.34 -3.85
CA LEU A 444 -64.72 -31.62 -3.12
C LEU A 444 -63.33 -32.16 -2.79
N LEU A 445 -62.36 -32.06 -3.71
CA LEU A 445 -60.96 -32.39 -3.43
C LEU A 445 -60.35 -31.46 -2.35
N LEU A 446 -60.64 -30.16 -2.38
CA LEU A 446 -60.19 -29.21 -1.35
C LEU A 446 -60.88 -29.43 0.01
N ALA A 447 -62.12 -29.93 0.02
CA ALA A 447 -62.81 -30.35 1.23
C ALA A 447 -62.23 -31.66 1.78
N PHE A 448 -61.96 -32.65 0.93
CA PHE A 448 -61.33 -33.92 1.29
C PHE A 448 -59.91 -33.70 1.85
N VAL A 449 -59.09 -32.88 1.19
CA VAL A 449 -57.75 -32.50 1.67
C VAL A 449 -57.82 -31.65 2.95
N ARG A 450 -58.91 -30.91 3.21
CA ARG A 450 -59.14 -30.28 4.51
C ARG A 450 -59.52 -31.29 5.60
N GLY A 451 -60.38 -32.26 5.29
CA GLY A 451 -60.78 -33.34 6.20
C GLY A 451 -59.57 -34.15 6.68
N LEU A 452 -58.77 -34.67 5.74
CA LEU A 452 -57.51 -35.37 6.02
C LEU A 452 -56.54 -34.54 6.90
N ARG A 453 -56.60 -33.20 6.80
CA ARG A 453 -55.77 -32.27 7.57
C ARG A 453 -56.37 -31.89 8.93
N GLN A 454 -57.64 -32.20 9.18
CA GLN A 454 -58.27 -32.15 10.49
C GLN A 454 -58.06 -33.46 11.24
N ASP A 455 -58.21 -34.61 10.58
CA ASP A 455 -57.90 -35.93 11.18
C ASP A 455 -56.44 -35.94 11.70
N TRP A 456 -55.47 -35.52 10.87
CA TRP A 456 -54.04 -35.31 11.23
C TRP A 456 -53.77 -34.22 12.29
N ALA A 457 -54.80 -33.48 12.73
CA ALA A 457 -54.71 -32.48 13.78
C ALA A 457 -55.46 -32.88 15.07
N ASP A 458 -56.43 -33.79 14.98
CA ASP A 458 -57.08 -34.41 16.13
C ASP A 458 -56.28 -35.60 16.67
N GLU A 459 -55.71 -36.43 15.79
CA GLU A 459 -54.90 -37.60 16.17
C GLU A 459 -53.64 -37.19 16.96
N ARG A 460 -52.93 -36.14 16.54
CA ARG A 460 -51.79 -35.58 17.29
C ARG A 460 -52.18 -34.91 18.62
N ARG A 461 -53.42 -34.43 18.76
CA ARG A 461 -53.91 -33.88 20.04
C ARG A 461 -54.22 -34.98 21.06
N HIS A 462 -54.56 -36.18 20.61
CA HIS A 462 -54.57 -37.37 21.47
C HIS A 462 -53.15 -37.78 21.88
N GLU A 463 -52.20 -37.84 20.93
CA GLU A 463 -50.80 -38.18 21.23
C GLU A 463 -50.11 -37.19 22.19
N GLU A 464 -50.50 -35.92 22.20
CA GLU A 464 -49.98 -34.91 23.15
C GLU A 464 -50.65 -35.02 24.53
N ALA A 465 -51.94 -35.40 24.60
CA ALA A 465 -52.68 -35.54 25.86
C ALA A 465 -52.28 -36.78 26.70
N GLU A 466 -51.86 -37.88 26.07
CA GLU A 466 -51.39 -39.08 26.79
C GLU A 466 -50.01 -38.92 27.46
N LYS A 467 -49.29 -37.82 27.21
CA LYS A 467 -47.90 -37.62 27.67
C LYS A 467 -47.74 -36.77 28.94
N GLU A 468 -48.82 -36.23 29.52
CA GLU A 468 -48.77 -35.35 30.71
C GLU A 468 -49.30 -35.98 32.02
N ILE A 469 -49.30 -37.32 32.14
CA ILE A 469 -49.63 -38.03 33.39
C ILE A 469 -48.35 -38.60 34.04
N PRO A 470 -47.99 -38.19 35.28
CA PRO A 470 -46.79 -38.69 35.96
C PRO A 470 -47.09 -39.92 36.84
N ASP A 471 -46.46 -41.06 36.51
CA ASP A 471 -46.59 -42.30 37.29
C ASP A 471 -45.72 -42.33 38.57
N ILE A 472 -46.17 -43.10 39.57
CA ILE A 472 -45.67 -43.04 40.95
C ILE A 472 -44.99 -44.35 41.40
N ALA A 473 -43.67 -44.25 41.54
CA ALA A 473 -42.81 -44.89 42.55
C ALA A 473 -42.62 -46.43 42.61
N VAL A 474 -41.70 -46.80 43.51
CA VAL A 474 -41.32 -48.14 44.03
C VAL A 474 -40.40 -48.99 43.13
N ASP A 475 -39.16 -49.16 43.61
CA ASP A 475 -38.56 -50.49 43.89
C ASP A 475 -37.51 -50.36 45.01
N ASP A 476 -37.10 -51.49 45.60
CA ASP A 476 -36.64 -51.58 47.01
C ASP A 476 -35.12 -51.87 47.22
N GLU A 477 -34.65 -51.88 48.48
CA GLU A 477 -33.25 -52.03 48.92
C GLU A 477 -32.55 -53.32 48.40
N THR A 478 -31.25 -53.31 48.03
CA THR A 478 -30.06 -53.54 48.90
C THR A 478 -28.80 -53.71 47.99
N ASP A 479 -27.52 -53.53 48.35
CA ASP A 479 -26.85 -53.15 49.61
C ASP A 479 -25.40 -52.61 49.37
N VAL A 480 -24.79 -51.93 50.37
CA VAL A 480 -23.32 -51.91 50.72
C VAL A 480 -22.25 -51.58 49.61
N VAL A 481 -21.27 -50.65 49.74
CA VAL A 481 -20.85 -49.72 50.83
C VAL A 481 -19.97 -48.56 50.26
N HIS A 482 -20.23 -47.32 50.72
CA HIS A 482 -19.33 -46.32 51.36
C HIS A 482 -17.81 -46.23 51.03
N LEU A 483 -17.12 -45.08 51.04
CA LEU A 483 -17.32 -43.65 51.45
C LEU A 483 -16.54 -42.72 50.43
N ASP A 484 -16.35 -41.40 50.51
CA ASP A 484 -16.48 -40.35 51.56
C ASP A 484 -17.01 -39.01 50.94
N ALA A 485 -16.61 -37.81 51.40
CA ALA A 485 -17.20 -36.52 51.00
C ALA A 485 -16.24 -35.29 50.99
N LYS A 486 -16.61 -34.21 50.25
CA LYS A 486 -16.57 -32.80 50.72
C LYS A 486 -17.04 -31.72 49.70
N THR A 487 -17.99 -30.89 50.16
CA THR A 487 -18.13 -29.39 50.07
C THR A 487 -17.44 -28.55 48.97
N ALA A 488 -17.98 -27.41 48.46
CA ALA A 488 -19.31 -26.77 48.63
C ALA A 488 -19.50 -25.46 47.79
N LYS A 489 -20.78 -25.04 47.63
CA LYS A 489 -21.35 -23.67 47.51
C LYS A 489 -21.23 -22.78 46.23
N THR A 490 -22.41 -22.44 45.72
CA THR A 490 -22.91 -21.24 44.99
C THR A 490 -23.11 -20.01 45.93
N PRO A 491 -23.73 -18.84 45.56
CA PRO A 491 -24.31 -18.34 44.29
C PRO A 491 -23.60 -17.01 43.81
N THR A 492 -24.13 -15.93 43.19
CA THR A 492 -25.50 -15.40 42.89
C THR A 492 -25.51 -14.32 41.78
N ASP A 493 -26.73 -13.92 41.36
CA ASP A 493 -27.23 -12.55 41.03
C ASP A 493 -27.70 -12.20 39.59
N ALA A 494 -28.65 -11.24 39.54
CA ALA A 494 -29.55 -10.97 38.42
C ALA A 494 -29.82 -9.42 38.23
N PRO A 495 -30.92 -8.89 37.63
CA PRO A 495 -30.77 -7.95 36.49
C PRO A 495 -31.47 -6.58 36.65
N VAL A 496 -31.33 -5.68 35.65
CA VAL A 496 -32.37 -4.74 35.09
C VAL A 496 -31.73 -3.73 34.08
N PRO A 497 -32.43 -3.25 33.02
CA PRO A 497 -31.84 -2.43 31.94
C PRO A 497 -32.36 -0.97 31.86
N LYS A 498 -31.81 -0.12 30.96
CA LYS A 498 -32.57 0.87 30.16
C LYS A 498 -31.83 1.53 28.98
N ASP A 499 -32.59 2.26 28.17
CA ASP A 499 -32.33 2.79 26.81
C ASP A 499 -31.28 3.91 26.70
N THR A 500 -30.80 4.17 25.47
CA THR A 500 -30.92 5.51 24.86
C THR A 500 -30.78 5.46 23.32
N GLU A 501 -31.31 6.49 22.65
CA GLU A 501 -31.49 6.55 21.20
C GLU A 501 -30.59 7.62 20.53
N GLY A 502 -30.07 7.29 19.34
CA GLY A 502 -29.83 8.29 18.29
C GLY A 502 -28.37 8.72 18.04
N LEU A 503 -27.97 8.65 16.77
CA LEU A 503 -26.96 9.55 16.19
C LEU A 503 -27.24 9.73 14.68
N ARG A 504 -27.29 10.98 14.22
CA ARG A 504 -27.62 11.32 12.82
C ARG A 504 -26.39 11.27 11.91
N GLN A 505 -26.60 10.87 10.66
CA GLN A 505 -25.61 10.99 9.58
C GLN A 505 -25.16 12.44 9.37
N ARG A 506 -23.89 12.64 8.99
CA ARG A 506 -23.41 13.85 8.31
C ARG A 506 -22.80 13.48 6.96
N ARG A 507 -23.06 14.29 5.93
CA ARG A 507 -22.34 14.26 4.64
C ARG A 507 -21.14 15.20 4.72
N PRO A 508 -20.00 14.92 4.06
CA PRO A 508 -19.01 15.94 3.75
C PRO A 508 -19.54 16.87 2.64
N SER A 509 -19.17 18.14 2.69
CA SER A 509 -19.50 19.15 1.66
C SER A 509 -18.30 19.42 0.77
N THR A 510 -18.52 19.48 -0.55
CA THR A 510 -17.51 19.90 -1.53
C THR A 510 -17.44 21.43 -1.60
N THR A 511 -16.23 21.99 -1.60
CA THR A 511 -15.96 23.36 -2.05
C THR A 511 -14.74 23.34 -2.96
N GLN A 512 -14.81 24.03 -4.10
CA GLN A 512 -13.69 24.30 -5.00
C GLN A 512 -13.36 25.80 -4.99
N GLN A 513 -12.28 26.16 -5.67
CA GLN A 513 -11.77 27.54 -5.89
C GLN A 513 -11.01 28.13 -4.67
N ALA A 514 -9.96 28.91 -4.87
CA ALA A 514 -9.33 29.35 -6.14
C ALA A 514 -7.90 28.81 -6.27
#